data_AF-A0A7C2F442-F1
#
_entry.id   AF-A0A7C2F442-F1
#
_cell.length_a   1.000
_cell.length_b   1.000
_cell.length_c   1.000
_cell.angle_alpha   90.00
_cell.angle_beta   90.00
_cell.angle_gamma   90.00
#
_symmetry.space_group_name_H-M   'P 1'
#
loop_
_entity.id
_entity.type
_entity.pdbx_description
1 polymer ?
#
loop_
_entity_poly.entity_id
_entity_poly.type
_entity_poly.pdbx_seq_one_letter_code
_entity_poly.pdbx_strand_id
1 'polypeptide(L)'
;MRGSLVLLALAAVVGCASPMGPDTPALGSAEAYIERAKSLLEEEKYPEAIDDLSAALEMDPHSAEAYFQRGRVHYDYAVSICKNLAGQPPEAVPFLPDEVVDQMDLAVADYCSAVELDP
;
A
#
# COMPACT_ATOMS: atom_id res chain seq x y z
N MET A 1 -22.95 -42.04 24.61
CA MET A 1 -21.79 -42.39 25.47
C MET A 1 -20.52 -42.05 24.70
N ARG A 2 -19.69 -41.16 25.27
CA ARG A 2 -18.22 -40.97 25.10
C ARG A 2 -17.74 -40.63 23.67
N GLY A 3 -17.30 -39.40 23.39
CA GLY A 3 -16.03 -38.76 23.80
C GLY A 3 -15.10 -38.73 22.57
N SER A 4 -14.33 -37.72 22.18
CA SER A 4 -13.80 -36.50 22.80
C SER A 4 -13.45 -35.47 21.71
N LEU A 5 -13.37 -34.20 22.11
CA LEU A 5 -12.70 -33.09 21.41
C LEU A 5 -11.25 -33.43 21.03
N VAL A 6 -10.77 -32.91 19.89
CA VAL A 6 -9.50 -32.15 19.78
C VAL A 6 -9.63 -31.12 18.64
N LEU A 7 -9.53 -29.84 19.01
CA LEU A 7 -9.22 -28.69 18.13
C LEU A 7 -7.77 -28.81 17.66
N LEU A 8 -7.49 -28.49 16.39
CA LEU A 8 -6.26 -27.78 16.01
C LEU A 8 -6.42 -27.22 14.59
N ALA A 9 -6.69 -25.92 14.54
CA ALA A 9 -6.41 -25.10 13.38
C ALA A 9 -4.89 -25.10 13.15
N LEU A 10 -4.49 -25.32 11.90
CA LEU A 10 -3.17 -24.93 11.41
C LEU A 10 -3.37 -24.21 10.09
N ALA A 11 -3.69 -22.92 10.22
CA ALA A 11 -3.32 -21.95 9.22
C ALA A 11 -1.80 -21.82 9.27
N ALA A 12 -1.14 -22.28 8.23
CA ALA A 12 0.17 -21.79 7.86
C ALA A 12 0.08 -21.56 6.36
N VAL A 13 -0.40 -20.37 6.00
CA VAL A 13 -0.08 -19.78 4.70
C VAL A 13 1.44 -19.82 4.64
N VAL A 14 1.97 -20.62 3.73
CA VAL A 14 3.38 -20.57 3.36
C VAL A 14 3.64 -19.11 3.04
N GLY A 15 4.47 -18.48 3.86
CA GLY A 15 4.92 -17.12 3.67
C GLY A 15 5.57 -17.04 2.30
N CYS A 16 4.84 -16.49 1.34
CA CYS A 16 5.46 -15.77 0.25
C CYS A 16 6.12 -14.57 0.91
N ALA A 17 7.37 -14.71 1.32
CA ALA A 17 8.26 -13.57 1.33
C ALA A 17 8.32 -13.13 -0.13
N SER A 18 7.48 -12.16 -0.51
CA SER A 18 7.73 -11.40 -1.71
C SER A 18 9.12 -10.81 -1.53
N PRO A 19 10.00 -10.90 -2.54
CA PRO A 19 11.33 -10.33 -2.40
C PRO A 19 11.14 -8.82 -2.25
N MET A 20 11.45 -8.32 -1.05
CA MET A 20 11.78 -6.91 -0.84
C MET A 20 12.61 -6.47 -2.04
N GLY A 21 12.19 -5.39 -2.71
CA GLY A 21 12.94 -4.83 -3.82
C GLY A 21 14.40 -4.62 -3.40
N PRO A 22 15.37 -4.76 -4.32
CA PRO A 22 16.80 -4.82 -3.99
C PRO A 22 17.34 -3.59 -3.24
N ASP A 23 16.56 -2.50 -3.13
CA ASP A 23 17.01 -1.21 -2.62
C ASP A 23 16.30 -0.72 -1.35
N THR A 24 15.28 -1.40 -0.81
CA THR A 24 14.65 -0.96 0.45
C THR A 24 15.56 -1.26 1.65
N PRO A 25 16.07 -0.25 2.38
CA PRO A 25 16.87 -0.51 3.57
C PRO A 25 16.05 -1.25 4.62
N ALA A 26 16.61 -2.32 5.19
CA ALA A 26 15.99 -3.09 6.26
C ALA A 26 15.76 -2.22 7.50
N LEU A 27 14.55 -1.68 7.63
CA LEU A 27 14.10 -0.98 8.83
C LEU A 27 13.61 -2.01 9.86
N GLY A 28 13.91 -1.76 11.13
CA GLY A 28 13.74 -2.75 12.21
C GLY A 28 12.29 -2.95 12.68
N SER A 29 11.32 -2.18 12.17
CA SER A 29 9.90 -2.30 12.52
C SER A 29 8.98 -1.79 11.42
N ALA A 30 7.72 -2.22 11.44
CA ALA A 30 6.68 -1.74 10.53
C ALA A 30 6.49 -0.21 10.66
N GLU A 31 6.51 0.31 11.88
CA GLU A 31 6.38 1.74 12.16
C GLU A 31 7.52 2.55 11.53
N ALA A 32 8.75 2.03 11.55
CA ALA A 32 9.88 2.71 10.94
C ALA A 32 9.70 2.83 9.42
N TYR A 33 9.18 1.80 8.75
CA TYR A 33 8.82 1.86 7.33
C TYR A 33 7.69 2.85 7.08
N ILE A 34 6.63 2.85 7.90
CA ILE A 34 5.53 3.81 7.79
C ILE A 34 6.04 5.26 7.91
N GLU A 35 6.88 5.55 8.90
CA GLU A 35 7.42 6.90 9.11
C GLU A 35 8.34 7.33 7.97
N ARG A 36 9.19 6.43 7.44
CA ARG A 36 10.00 6.74 6.25
C ARG A 36 9.12 6.99 5.03
N ALA A 37 8.09 6.17 4.81
CA ALA A 37 7.15 6.36 3.70
C ALA A 37 6.43 7.71 3.75
N LYS A 38 6.07 8.19 4.96
CA LYS A 38 5.50 9.53 5.14
C LYS A 38 6.47 10.61 4.67
N SER A 39 7.75 10.53 5.04
CA SER A 39 8.77 11.47 4.55
C SER A 39 9.00 11.36 3.04
N LEU A 40 9.01 10.14 2.49
CA LEU A 40 9.13 9.92 1.05
C LEU A 40 7.94 10.50 0.27
N LEU A 41 6.73 10.41 0.82
CA LEU A 41 5.54 11.04 0.25
C LEU A 41 5.66 12.57 0.23
N GLU A 42 6.19 13.18 1.30
CA GLU A 42 6.48 14.63 1.34
C GLU A 42 7.52 15.05 0.29
N GLU A 43 8.43 14.14 -0.07
CA GLU A 43 9.40 14.30 -1.15
C GLU A 43 8.85 13.92 -2.54
N GLU A 44 7.57 13.57 -2.65
CA GLU A 44 6.90 13.09 -3.87
C GLU A 44 7.57 11.84 -4.48
N LYS A 45 8.28 11.04 -3.66
CA LYS A 45 8.89 9.76 -4.03
C LYS A 45 7.88 8.62 -3.87
N TYR A 46 6.87 8.64 -4.73
CA TYR A 46 5.73 7.73 -4.61
C TYR A 46 6.12 6.24 -4.69
N PRO A 47 6.95 5.77 -5.64
CA PRO A 47 7.32 4.36 -5.71
C PRO A 47 8.04 3.87 -4.45
N GLU A 48 9.01 4.63 -3.96
CA GLU A 48 9.76 4.26 -2.75
C GLU A 48 8.86 4.27 -1.50
N ALA A 49 7.91 5.21 -1.41
CA ALA A 49 6.92 5.24 -0.33
C ALA A 49 5.97 4.03 -0.37
N ILE A 50 5.55 3.59 -1.57
CA ILE A 50 4.72 2.39 -1.75
C ILE A 50 5.49 1.13 -1.33
N ASP A 51 6.76 1.01 -1.71
CA ASP A 51 7.61 -0.12 -1.34
C ASP A 51 7.78 -0.22 0.18
N ASP A 52 8.01 0.91 0.85
CA ASP A 52 8.11 0.96 2.30
C ASP A 52 6.82 0.53 2.99
N LEU A 53 5.68 1.03 2.53
CA LEU A 53 4.39 0.68 3.13
C LEU A 53 4.02 -0.77 2.85
N SER A 54 4.45 -1.31 1.71
CA SER A 54 4.33 -2.73 1.41
C SER A 54 5.18 -3.57 2.36
N ALA A 55 6.42 -3.17 2.63
CA ALA A 55 7.26 -3.81 3.64
C ALA A 55 6.66 -3.70 5.05
N ALA A 56 6.06 -2.55 5.41
CA ALA A 56 5.35 -2.39 6.68
C ALA A 56 4.17 -3.39 6.80
N LEU A 57 3.41 -3.57 5.73
CA LEU A 57 2.28 -4.50 5.67
C LEU A 57 2.70 -5.97 5.62
N GLU A 58 3.89 -6.30 5.10
CA GLU A 58 4.46 -7.63 5.24
C GLU A 58 4.83 -7.95 6.70
N MET A 59 5.27 -6.95 7.46
CA MET A 59 5.62 -7.09 8.87
C MET A 59 4.38 -7.11 9.78
N ASP A 60 3.42 -6.22 9.52
CA ASP A 60 2.13 -6.16 10.21
C ASP A 60 0.97 -6.03 9.20
N PRO A 61 0.40 -7.17 8.77
CA PRO A 61 -0.74 -7.19 7.85
C PRO A 61 -2.04 -6.61 8.41
N HIS A 62 -2.11 -6.27 9.71
CA HIS A 62 -3.31 -5.70 10.34
C HIS A 62 -3.12 -4.22 10.70
N SER A 63 -2.10 -3.57 10.15
CA SER A 63 -1.86 -2.15 10.36
C SER A 63 -2.82 -1.29 9.52
N ALA A 64 -3.90 -0.83 10.15
CA ALA A 64 -4.84 0.12 9.53
C ALA A 64 -4.13 1.39 9.04
N GLU A 65 -3.15 1.88 9.81
CA GLU A 65 -2.34 3.03 9.45
C GLU A 65 -1.50 2.76 8.19
N ALA A 66 -0.84 1.60 8.07
CA ALA A 66 -0.04 1.31 6.88
C ALA A 66 -0.89 1.25 5.61
N TYR A 67 -2.08 0.64 5.68
CA TYR A 67 -3.06 0.68 4.59
C TYR A 67 -3.51 2.10 4.27
N PHE A 68 -3.89 2.89 5.28
CA PHE A 68 -4.31 4.27 5.08
C PHE A 68 -3.21 5.11 4.40
N GLN A 69 -1.98 4.99 4.88
CA GLN A 69 -0.84 5.71 4.30
C GLN A 69 -0.58 5.26 2.86
N ARG A 70 -0.67 3.96 2.54
CA ARG A 70 -0.39 3.48 1.18
C ARG A 70 -1.47 3.92 0.20
N GLY A 71 -2.74 3.90 0.62
CA GLY A 71 -3.83 4.47 -0.15
C GLY A 71 -3.64 5.97 -0.41
N ARG A 72 -3.10 6.71 0.57
CA ARG A 72 -2.75 8.13 0.40
C ARG A 72 -1.64 8.34 -0.63
N VAL A 73 -0.59 7.51 -0.59
CA VAL A 73 0.50 7.59 -1.57
C VAL A 73 -0.01 7.31 -2.99
N HIS A 74 -0.82 6.26 -3.18
CA HIS A 74 -1.42 5.94 -4.48
C HIS A 74 -2.30 7.09 -5.01
N TYR A 75 -3.13 7.68 -4.15
CA TYR A 75 -3.95 8.83 -4.50
C TYR A 75 -3.11 10.06 -4.91
N ASP A 76 -2.11 10.43 -4.10
CA ASP A 76 -1.27 11.59 -4.40
C ASP A 76 -0.42 11.36 -5.66
N TYR A 77 0.01 10.12 -5.91
CA TYR A 77 0.70 9.75 -7.13
C TYR A 77 -0.19 9.96 -8.36
N ALA A 78 -1.44 9.46 -8.33
CA ALA A 78 -2.43 9.68 -9.38
C ALA A 78 -2.69 11.18 -9.64
N VAL A 79 -2.80 11.97 -8.58
CA VAL A 79 -2.96 13.43 -8.66
C VAL A 79 -1.72 14.09 -9.29
N SER A 80 -0.51 13.64 -8.94
CA SER A 80 0.74 14.16 -9.53
C SER A 80 0.80 13.92 -11.04
N ILE A 81 0.37 12.74 -11.50
CA ILE A 81 0.29 12.41 -12.93
C ILE A 81 -0.69 13.37 -13.60
N CYS A 82 -1.89 13.56 -13.03
CA CYS A 82 -2.87 14.50 -13.55
C CYS A 82 -2.35 15.95 -13.62
N LYS A 83 -1.62 16.41 -12.60
CA LYS A 83 -1.01 17.75 -12.58
C LYS A 83 -0.01 17.93 -13.71
N ASN A 84 0.82 16.91 -13.98
CA ASN A 84 1.80 16.92 -15.06
C ASN A 84 1.15 16.93 -16.46
N LEU A 85 -0.07 16.40 -16.57
CA LEU A 85 -0.86 16.41 -17.81
C LEU A 85 -1.58 17.74 -18.06
N ALA A 86 -1.85 18.54 -17.03
CA ALA A 86 -2.63 19.78 -17.16
C ALA A 86 -1.97 20.86 -18.06
N GLY A 87 -0.68 20.72 -18.37
CA GLY A 87 0.00 21.58 -19.36
C GLY A 87 -0.20 21.15 -20.81
N GLN A 88 -0.85 20.01 -21.06
CA GLN A 88 -1.08 19.47 -22.39
C GLN A 88 -2.41 19.97 -22.96
N PRO A 89 -2.52 20.15 -24.29
CA PRO A 89 -3.79 20.51 -24.90
C PRO A 89 -4.84 19.42 -24.59
N PRO A 90 -6.12 19.77 -24.38
CA PRO A 90 -7.17 18.80 -24.05
C PRO A 90 -7.29 17.63 -25.03
N GLU A 91 -6.91 17.87 -26.30
CA GLU A 91 -6.88 16.87 -27.38
C GLU A 91 -5.81 15.78 -27.15
N ALA A 92 -4.74 16.08 -26.40
CA ALA A 92 -3.66 15.14 -26.10
C ALA A 92 -4.03 14.17 -24.96
N VAL A 93 -5.06 14.47 -24.17
CA VAL A 93 -5.49 13.66 -23.02
C VAL A 93 -7.01 13.45 -23.06
N PRO A 94 -7.55 12.74 -24.09
CA PRO A 94 -8.98 12.53 -24.24
C PRO A 94 -9.59 11.67 -23.12
N PHE A 95 -8.77 10.87 -22.44
CA PHE A 95 -9.14 10.01 -21.31
C PHE A 95 -8.05 10.08 -20.24
N LEU A 96 -8.39 9.71 -18.99
CA LEU A 96 -7.39 9.51 -17.96
C LEU A 96 -6.44 8.37 -18.38
N PRO A 97 -5.13 8.49 -18.16
CA PRO A 97 -4.21 7.37 -18.37
C PRO A 97 -4.59 6.18 -17.50
N ASP A 98 -4.40 4.97 -18.02
CA ASP A 98 -4.66 3.73 -17.27
C ASP A 98 -3.95 3.72 -15.93
N GLU A 99 -2.70 4.19 -15.89
CA GLU A 99 -1.92 4.35 -14.64
C GLU A 99 -2.67 5.19 -13.59
N VAL A 100 -3.33 6.28 -13.97
CA VAL A 100 -4.10 7.10 -13.00
C VAL A 100 -5.26 6.30 -12.44
N VAL A 101 -5.96 5.54 -13.29
CA VAL A 101 -7.10 4.72 -12.88
C VAL A 101 -6.64 3.60 -11.95
N ASP A 102 -5.56 2.89 -12.31
CA ASP A 102 -4.99 1.80 -11.52
C ASP A 102 -4.56 2.30 -10.13
N GLN A 103 -3.89 3.44 -10.06
CA GLN A 103 -3.48 4.04 -8.78
C GLN A 103 -4.70 4.45 -7.93
N MET A 104 -5.78 4.94 -8.54
CA MET A 104 -7.01 5.25 -7.81
C MET A 104 -7.71 3.99 -7.28
N ASP A 105 -7.73 2.90 -8.06
CA ASP A 105 -8.31 1.62 -7.63
C ASP A 105 -7.53 1.02 -6.46
N LEU A 106 -6.20 1.06 -6.50
CA LEU A 106 -5.33 0.67 -5.39
C LEU A 106 -5.57 1.53 -4.15
N ALA A 107 -5.72 2.84 -4.32
CA ALA A 107 -6.01 3.74 -3.21
C ALA A 107 -7.33 3.39 -2.50
N VAL A 108 -8.40 3.16 -3.27
CA VAL A 108 -9.71 2.76 -2.72
C VAL A 108 -9.60 1.43 -1.98
N ALA A 109 -8.92 0.43 -2.54
CA ALA A 109 -8.75 -0.87 -1.91
C ALA A 109 -8.02 -0.77 -0.55
N ASP A 110 -6.95 0.03 -0.50
CA ASP A 110 -6.20 0.25 0.73
C ASP A 110 -7.02 1.03 1.77
N TYR A 111 -7.76 2.06 1.38
CA TYR A 111 -8.64 2.77 2.31
C TYR A 111 -9.77 1.87 2.85
N CYS A 112 -10.34 1.01 2.02
CA CYS A 112 -11.31 0.02 2.48
C CYS A 112 -10.70 -0.91 3.53
N SER A 113 -9.49 -1.41 3.28
CA SER A 113 -8.77 -2.27 4.24
C SER A 113 -8.50 -1.55 5.56
N ALA A 114 -8.10 -0.27 5.51
CA ALA A 114 -7.87 0.54 6.71
C ALA A 114 -9.14 0.70 7.56
N VAL A 115 -10.27 1.02 6.93
CA VAL A 115 -11.58 1.17 7.61
C VAL A 115 -12.07 -0.17 8.16
N GLU A 116 -11.82 -1.28 7.48
CA GLU A 116 -12.20 -2.61 7.98
C GLU A 116 -11.42 -3.01 9.23
N LEU A 117 -10.16 -2.57 9.35
CA LEU A 117 -9.29 -2.87 10.49
C LEU A 117 -9.54 -1.92 11.68
N ASP A 118 -9.91 -0.66 11.43
CA ASP A 118 -10.25 0.35 12.46
C ASP A 118 -11.54 1.13 12.07
N PRO A 119 -12.74 0.59 12.38
CA PRO A 119 -14.03 1.06 11.87
C PRO A 119 -14.65 2.28 12.56
#